data_AF-A0A925XYR1-F1
#
_entry.id   AF-A0A925XYR1-F1
#
_cell.length_a   1.000
_cell.length_b   1.000
_cell.length_c   1.000
_cell.angle_alpha   90.00
_cell.angle_beta   90.00
_cell.angle_gamma   90.00
#
_symmetry.space_group_name_H-M   'P 1'
#
loop_
_entity.id
_entity.type
_entity.pdbx_description
1 polymer ?
#
loop_
_entity_poly.entity_id
_entity_poly.type
_entity_poly.pdbx_seq_one_letter_code
_entity_poly.pdbx_strand_id
1 'polypeptide(L)' 'MKSPRILVFSGSLRAASYNQKLATIAAGAAREVGAEVTLITLRDYRMPLF' A
#
# COMPACT_ATOMS: atom_id res chain seq x y z
N MET A 1 0.12 24.32 -1.07
CA MET A 1 -0.85 23.35 -1.65
C MET A 1 -1.06 22.24 -0.63
N LYS A 2 -2.23 21.56 -0.64
CA LYS A 2 -2.51 20.47 0.30
C LYS A 2 -1.85 19.17 -0.21
N SER A 3 -1.14 18.44 0.65
CA SER A 3 -0.56 17.14 0.30
C SER A 3 -1.65 16.11 -0.01
N PRO A 4 -1.59 15.41 -1.16
CA PRO A 4 -2.52 14.33 -1.46
C PRO A 4 -2.45 13.22 -0.41
N ARG A 5 -3.60 12.68 -0.01
CA ARG A 5 -3.69 11.54 0.91
C ARG A 5 -3.96 10.27 0.11
N ILE A 6 -3.03 9.33 0.14
CA ILE A 6 -3.06 8.13 -0.69
C ILE A 6 -3.07 6.88 0.20
N LEU A 7 -4.04 6.01 -0.03
CA LEU A 7 -4.05 4.66 0.54
C LEU A 7 -3.46 3.68 -0.49
N VAL A 8 -2.44 2.93 -0.08
CA VAL A 8 -1.78 1.91 -0.91
C VAL A 8 -1.94 0.56 -0.26
N PHE A 9 -2.35 -0.44 -1.04
CA PHE A 9 -2.44 -1.84 -0.64
C PHE A 9 -2.26 -2.73 -1.86
N SER A 10 -1.80 -3.97 -1.63
CA SER A 10 -1.70 -4.95 -2.71
C SER A 10 -2.92 -5.86 -2.76
N GLY A 11 -3.32 -6.28 -3.97
CA GLY A 11 -4.36 -7.28 -4.18
C GLY A 11 -3.88 -8.71 -3.93
N SER A 12 -3.12 -8.96 -2.86
CA SER A 12 -2.54 -10.27 -2.57
C SER A 12 -2.40 -10.51 -1.08
N LEU A 13 -2.83 -11.70 -0.64
CA LEU A 13 -2.60 -12.17 0.73
C LEU A 13 -1.33 -13.01 0.86
N ARG A 14 -0.70 -13.43 -0.25
CA ARG A 14 0.41 -14.39 -0.23
C ARG A 14 1.65 -13.81 0.46
N ALA A 15 2.35 -14.64 1.23
CA ALA A 15 3.67 -14.28 1.75
C ALA A 15 4.64 -14.03 0.57
N ALA A 16 5.57 -13.09 0.74
CA ALA A 16 6.55 -12.69 -0.28
C ALA A 16 5.97 -12.24 -1.64
N SER A 17 4.70 -11.82 -1.69
CA SER A 17 4.02 -11.35 -2.90
C SER A 17 4.77 -10.22 -3.61
N TYR A 18 5.00 -10.36 -4.92
CA TYR A 18 5.52 -9.27 -5.75
C TYR A 18 4.59 -8.05 -5.76
N ASN A 19 3.27 -8.26 -5.64
CA ASN A 19 2.31 -7.14 -5.56
C ASN A 19 2.52 -6.33 -4.27
N GLN A 20 2.82 -6.99 -3.14
CA GLN A 20 3.11 -6.28 -1.89
C GLN A 20 4.45 -5.53 -1.95
N LYS A 21 5.47 -6.13 -2.58
CA LYS A 21 6.76 -5.47 -2.82
C LYS A 21 6.59 -4.22 -3.69
N LEU A 22 5.85 -4.33 -4.80
CA LEU A 22 5.54 -3.21 -5.69
C LEU A 22 4.75 -2.11 -4.96
N ALA A 23 3.72 -2.48 -4.21
CA ALA A 23 2.93 -1.55 -3.41
C ALA A 23 3.81 -0.77 -2.41
N THR A 24 4.79 -1.44 -1.80
CA THR A 24 5.75 -0.81 -0.87
C THR A 24 6.64 0.21 -1.60
N ILE A 25 7.16 -0.14 -2.78
CA ILE A 25 7.97 0.76 -3.60
C ILE A 25 7.15 1.99 -4.03
N ALA A 26 5.93 1.79 -4.54
CA ALA A 26 5.05 2.86 -4.95
C ALA A 26 4.68 3.80 -3.80
N ALA A 27 4.45 3.25 -2.60
CA ALA A 27 4.20 4.05 -1.41
C ALA A 27 5.42 4.91 -1.01
N GLY A 28 6.64 4.39 -1.19
CA GLY A 28 7.88 5.15 -1.01
C GLY A 28 7.98 6.32 -1.99
N ALA A 29 7.86 6.04 -3.29
CA ALA A 29 7.92 7.07 -4.33
C ALA A 29 6.87 8.17 -4.16
N ALA A 30 5.64 7.81 -3.76
CA ALA A 30 4.59 8.78 -3.47
C ALA A 30 4.91 9.68 -2.28
N ARG A 31 5.54 9.15 -1.21
CA ARG A 31 6.02 9.96 -0.08
C ARG A 31 7.13 10.92 -0.50
N GLU A 32 8.05 10.47 -1.34
CA GLU A 32 9.17 11.29 -1.85
C GLU A 32 8.70 12.53 -2.61
N VAL A 33 7.56 12.45 -3.32
CA VAL A 33 6.96 13.60 -4.01
C VAL A 33 5.96 14.40 -3.15
N GLY A 34 5.93 14.17 -1.83
CA GLY A 34 5.18 14.98 -0.86
C GLY A 34 3.76 14.53 -0.58
N ALA A 35 3.38 13.30 -0.93
CA ALA A 35 2.09 12.74 -0.55
C ALA A 35 2.09 12.18 0.88
N GLU A 36 0.96 12.29 1.56
CA GLU A 36 0.68 11.57 2.81
C GLU A 36 0.20 10.16 2.46
N VAL A 37 1.03 9.14 2.71
CA VAL A 37 0.74 7.77 2.28
C VAL A 37 0.51 6.84 3.46
N THR A 38 -0.66 6.20 3.46
CA THR A 38 -0.96 5.04 4.31
C THR A 38 -0.74 3.77 3.49
N LEU A 39 0.20 2.93 3.92
CA LEU A 39 0.44 1.62 3.32
C LEU A 39 -0.13 0.55 4.24
N ILE A 40 -0.96 -0.34 3.70
CA ILE A 40 -1.51 -1.47 4.46
C ILE A 40 -1.23 -2.80 3.75
N THR A 41 -1.21 -3.89 4.52
CA THR A 41 -1.25 -5.25 3.98
C THR A 41 -2.63 -5.82 4.24
N LEU A 42 -3.29 -6.36 3.21
CA LEU A 42 -4.65 -6.92 3.40
C LEU A 42 -4.68 -8.12 4.37
N ARG A 43 -3.54 -8.80 4.56
CA ARG A 43 -3.36 -9.87 5.55
C ARG A 43 -3.56 -9.40 6.99
N ASP A 44 -3.36 -8.12 7.27
CA ASP A 44 -3.46 -7.57 8.63
C ASP A 44 -4.92 -7.31 9.05
N TYR A 45 -5.86 -7.45 8.10
CA TYR A 45 -7.28 -7.15 8.30
C TYR A 45 -8.12 -8.41 8.10
N ARG A 46 -9.02 -8.67 9.05
CA ARG A 46 -10.09 -9.66 8.87
C ARG A 46 -11.11 -9.11 7.88
N MET A 47 -10.96 -9.46 6.61
CA MET A 47 -11.85 -9.04 5.53
C MET A 47 -12.54 -10.27 4.91
N PRO A 48 -13.73 -10.11 4.31
CA PRO A 48 -14.41 -11.18 3.57
C PRO A 48 -13.74 -11.41 2.21
N LEU A 49 -12.46 -11.80 2.25
CA LEU A 49 -11.63 -12.08 1.10
C LEU A 49 -11.46 -13.59 0.98
N PHE A 50 -12.32 -14.20 0.16
CA PHE A 50 -12.33 -15.62 -0.27
C PHE A 50 -12.42 -16.67 0.84
#